data_AF-A0A7S1RRI8-F1
#
_entry.id   AF-A0A7S1RRI8-F1
#
_cell.length_a   1.000
_cell.length_b   1.000
_cell.length_c   1.000
_cell.angle_alpha   90.00
_cell.angle_beta   90.00
_cell.angle_gamma   90.00
#
_symmetry.space_group_name_H-M   'P 1'
#
loop_
_entity.id
_entity.type
_entity.pdbx_description
1 polymer ?
#
loop_
_entity_poly.entity_id
_entity_poly.type
_entity_poly.pdbx_seq_one_letter_code
_entity_poly.pdbx_strand_id
1 'polypeptide(L)'
;VESYLYSYSFSKELDKEWSWSRRYGKQPEIYEYARYTAEKFDLKCNVSFWTEVTEARYDEGQRLWVLRTDRGDCTRARFLFLANGSLSSPTIPNIRGVEKFKGASFHTHDWDHTADFAGKRVGIIGTGSTATQAVPELAKVAKHVTVFQ
;
A
#
# COMPACT_ATOMS: atom_id res chain seq x y z
N VAL A 1 13.75 2.35 7.65
CA VAL A 1 14.32 1.29 8.51
C VAL A 1 15.24 0.44 7.65
N GLU A 2 16.37 -0.03 8.17
CA GLU A 2 17.30 -0.87 7.41
C GLU A 2 16.66 -2.22 7.05
N SER A 3 16.99 -2.78 5.90
CA SER A 3 16.27 -3.92 5.32
C SER A 3 16.22 -5.14 6.23
N TYR A 4 17.32 -5.45 6.93
CA TYR A 4 17.40 -6.59 7.86
C TYR A 4 16.59 -6.39 9.16
N LEU A 5 16.19 -5.15 9.46
CA LEU A 5 15.27 -4.82 10.57
C LEU A 5 13.84 -4.64 10.07
N TYR A 6 13.66 -4.44 8.77
CA TYR A 6 12.36 -4.32 8.11
C TYR A 6 11.93 -5.66 7.49
N SER A 7 12.12 -6.72 8.26
CA SER A 7 11.81 -8.11 7.91
C SER A 7 11.20 -8.84 9.10
N TYR A 8 10.56 -9.98 8.86
CA TYR A 8 10.00 -10.83 9.91
C TYR A 8 11.11 -11.64 10.58
N SER A 9 11.09 -11.70 11.92
CA SER A 9 12.08 -12.45 12.73
C SER A 9 11.54 -13.75 13.32
N PHE A 10 10.31 -14.17 12.95
CA PHE A 10 9.68 -15.36 13.53
C PHE A 10 10.23 -16.68 12.96
N SER A 11 10.91 -16.65 11.81
CA SER A 11 11.44 -17.84 11.13
C SER A 11 12.92 -17.65 10.82
N LYS A 12 13.75 -18.53 11.39
CA LYS A 12 15.19 -18.56 11.12
C LYS A 12 15.49 -19.02 9.69
N GLU A 13 14.61 -19.82 9.10
CA GLU A 13 14.72 -20.26 7.70
C GLU A 13 14.54 -19.06 6.77
N LEU A 14 13.51 -18.24 7.01
CA LEU A 14 13.25 -17.03 6.22
C LEU A 14 14.44 -16.05 6.27
N ASP A 15 15.02 -15.85 7.46
CA ASP A 15 16.20 -15.00 7.64
C ASP A 15 17.44 -15.51 6.89
N LYS A 16 17.60 -16.83 6.73
CA LYS A 16 18.73 -17.43 6.02
C LYS A 16 18.55 -17.48 4.52
N GLU A 17 17.32 -17.64 4.05
CA GLU A 17 17.00 -17.85 2.63
C GLU A 17 16.85 -16.54 1.86
N TRP A 18 16.44 -15.46 2.53
CA TRP A 18 16.31 -14.15 1.89
C TRP A 18 17.59 -13.31 2.01
N SER A 19 17.99 -12.68 0.90
CA SER A 19 19.15 -11.77 0.87
C SER A 19 18.74 -10.41 0.30
N TRP A 20 18.87 -9.38 1.12
CA TRP A 20 18.60 -8.00 0.72
C TRP A 20 19.74 -7.45 -0.15
N SER A 21 19.39 -6.86 -1.30
CA SER A 21 20.35 -6.27 -2.24
C SER A 21 20.90 -4.92 -1.77
N ARG A 22 20.24 -4.27 -0.80
CA ARG A 22 20.57 -2.90 -0.34
C ARG A 22 20.32 -2.75 1.16
N ARG A 23 21.02 -1.79 1.77
CA ARG A 23 20.80 -1.36 3.17
C ARG A 23 19.37 -0.88 3.43
N TYR A 24 18.73 -0.26 2.43
CA TYR A 24 17.33 0.13 2.44
C TYR A 24 16.63 -0.45 1.21
N GLY A 25 15.78 -1.44 1.43
CA GLY A 25 15.02 -2.10 0.37
C GLY A 25 14.07 -1.14 -0.31
N LYS A 26 13.95 -1.25 -1.63
CA LYS A 26 12.94 -0.50 -2.39
C LYS A 26 11.60 -1.23 -2.36
N GLN A 27 10.51 -0.53 -2.69
CA GLN A 27 9.17 -1.10 -2.73
C GLN A 27 9.09 -2.46 -3.47
N PRO A 28 9.70 -2.64 -4.66
CA PRO A 28 9.62 -3.93 -5.36
C PRO A 28 10.26 -5.08 -4.59
N GLU A 29 11.40 -4.84 -3.94
CA GLU A 29 12.11 -5.88 -3.17
C GLU A 29 11.35 -6.24 -1.89
N ILE A 30 10.77 -5.25 -1.21
CA ILE A 30 9.92 -5.46 -0.04
C ILE A 30 8.65 -6.25 -0.43
N TYR A 31 8.06 -5.93 -1.57
CA TYR A 31 6.91 -6.66 -2.11
C TYR A 31 7.27 -8.12 -2.42
N GLU A 32 8.40 -8.36 -3.08
CA GLU A 32 8.88 -9.71 -3.37
C GLU A 32 9.18 -10.50 -2.09
N TYR A 33 9.76 -9.86 -1.06
CA TYR A 33 9.97 -10.50 0.24
C TYR A 33 8.65 -10.94 0.90
N ALA A 34 7.63 -10.08 0.89
CA ALA A 34 6.32 -10.41 1.43
C ALA A 34 5.63 -11.52 0.62
N ARG A 35 5.74 -11.47 -0.71
CA ARG A 35 5.21 -12.49 -1.63
C ARG A 35 5.88 -13.84 -1.40
N TYR A 36 7.20 -13.86 -1.31
CA TYR A 36 8.00 -15.03 -1.00
C TYR A 36 7.61 -15.65 0.35
N THR A 37 7.46 -14.81 1.38
CA THR A 37 6.99 -15.24 2.70
C THR A 37 5.61 -15.90 2.61
N ALA A 38 4.66 -15.27 1.90
CA ALA A 38 3.31 -15.80 1.73
C ALA A 38 3.28 -17.15 0.98
N GLU A 39 4.19 -17.35 0.02
CA GLU A 39 4.33 -18.61 -0.73
C GLU A 39 4.99 -19.70 0.13
N LYS A 40 6.07 -19.38 0.86
CA LYS A 40 6.79 -20.33 1.73
C LYS A 40 5.88 -20.98 2.77
N PHE A 41 4.94 -20.22 3.31
CA PHE A 41 4.02 -20.68 4.35
C PHE A 41 2.61 -21.02 3.83
N ASP A 42 2.43 -21.11 2.51
CA ASP A 42 1.15 -21.40 1.85
C ASP A 42 -0.02 -20.55 2.37
N LEU A 43 0.22 -19.25 2.57
CA LEU A 43 -0.79 -18.37 3.17
C LEU A 43 -1.88 -17.98 2.17
N LYS A 44 -1.56 -17.98 0.87
CA LYS A 44 -2.46 -17.49 -0.20
C LYS A 44 -3.76 -18.28 -0.28
N CYS A 45 -3.75 -19.57 0.07
CA CYS A 45 -4.95 -20.40 0.05
C CYS A 45 -6.03 -19.95 1.06
N ASN A 46 -5.65 -19.16 2.07
CA ASN A 46 -6.55 -18.64 3.10
C ASN A 46 -6.91 -17.16 2.90
N VAL A 47 -6.57 -16.56 1.75
CA VAL A 47 -6.80 -15.13 1.48
C VAL A 47 -7.79 -14.95 0.33
N SER A 48 -8.86 -14.20 0.61
CA SER A 48 -9.77 -13.70 -0.43
C SER A 48 -9.30 -12.32 -0.89
N PHE A 49 -8.54 -12.28 -1.99
CA PHE A 49 -8.12 -11.02 -2.61
C PHE A 49 -9.30 -10.29 -3.27
N TRP A 50 -9.11 -9.01 -3.57
CA TRP A 50 -10.11 -8.18 -4.28
C TRP A 50 -11.49 -8.18 -3.57
N THR A 51 -11.47 -8.27 -2.24
CA THR A 51 -12.65 -8.41 -1.40
C THR A 51 -12.50 -7.41 -0.26
N GLU A 52 -13.36 -6.41 -0.22
CA GLU A 52 -13.40 -5.41 0.85
C GLU A 52 -14.43 -5.81 1.88
N VAL A 53 -14.07 -5.82 3.17
CA VAL A 53 -15.04 -5.98 4.27
C VAL A 53 -15.70 -4.64 4.53
N THR A 54 -16.98 -4.52 4.21
CA THR A 54 -17.76 -3.27 4.29
C THR A 54 -18.50 -3.10 5.61
N GLU A 55 -18.77 -4.19 6.33
CA GLU A 55 -19.42 -4.18 7.63
C GLU A 55 -18.82 -5.27 8.53
N ALA A 56 -18.63 -4.93 9.81
CA ALA A 56 -18.32 -5.88 10.87
C ALA A 56 -19.22 -5.61 12.07
N ARG A 57 -20.12 -6.56 12.38
CA ARG A 57 -21.08 -6.43 13.48
C ARG A 57 -20.95 -7.60 14.44
N TYR A 58 -20.87 -7.33 15.74
CA TYR A 58 -20.94 -8.38 16.74
C TYR A 58 -22.41 -8.76 17.02
N ASP A 59 -22.73 -10.04 16.90
CA ASP A 59 -24.02 -10.63 17.25
C ASP A 59 -23.91 -11.21 18.66
N GLU A 60 -24.48 -10.52 19.66
CA GLU A 60 -24.42 -10.95 21.06
C GLU A 60 -25.17 -12.26 21.34
N GLY A 61 -26.27 -12.51 20.61
CA GLY A 61 -27.07 -13.72 20.78
C GLY A 61 -26.31 -14.97 20.36
N GLN A 62 -25.53 -14.87 19.28
CA GLN A 62 -24.70 -15.96 18.77
C GLN A 62 -23.27 -15.93 19.29
N ARG A 63 -22.84 -14.81 19.89
CA ARG A 63 -21.45 -14.53 20.32
C ARG A 63 -20.45 -14.67 19.17
N LEU A 64 -20.83 -14.16 18.00
CA LEU A 64 -20.04 -14.22 16.76
C LEU A 64 -19.98 -12.84 16.10
N TRP A 65 -18.88 -12.56 15.41
CA TRP A 65 -18.81 -11.49 14.42
C TRP A 65 -19.50 -11.93 13.14
N VAL A 66 -20.29 -11.03 12.57
CA VAL A 66 -20.89 -11.14 11.24
C VAL A 66 -20.23 -10.08 10.37
N LEU A 67 -19.56 -10.52 9.30
CA LEU A 67 -18.85 -9.69 8.34
C LEU A 67 -19.61 -9.69 7.01
N ARG A 68 -19.69 -8.52 6.37
CA ARG A 68 -20.17 -8.39 4.99
C ARG A 68 -19.08 -7.88 4.08
N THR A 69 -19.11 -8.31 2.83
CA THR A 69 -18.15 -7.87 1.80
C THR A 69 -18.82 -7.07 0.69
N ASP A 70 -18.02 -6.33 -0.07
CA ASP A 70 -18.41 -5.64 -1.31
C ASP A 70 -18.91 -6.59 -2.41
N ARG A 71 -18.61 -7.89 -2.29
CA ARG A 71 -19.09 -8.96 -3.17
C ARG A 71 -20.45 -9.53 -2.77
N GLY A 72 -20.99 -9.10 -1.62
CA GLY A 72 -22.24 -9.60 -1.08
C GLY A 72 -22.09 -10.85 -0.20
N ASP A 73 -20.87 -11.31 0.07
CA ASP A 73 -20.64 -12.44 0.98
C ASP A 73 -20.99 -12.06 2.42
N CYS A 74 -21.38 -13.06 3.19
CA CYS A 74 -21.65 -12.91 4.62
C CYS A 74 -20.93 -14.02 5.38
N THR A 75 -19.89 -13.65 6.12
CA THR A 75 -19.03 -14.59 6.86
C THR A 75 -19.23 -14.43 8.36
N ARG A 76 -19.14 -15.52 9.12
CA ARG A 76 -19.21 -15.52 10.58
C ARG A 76 -17.89 -15.98 11.18
N ALA A 77 -17.43 -15.30 12.22
CA ALA A 77 -16.20 -15.64 12.92
C ALA A 77 -16.34 -15.45 14.42
N ARG A 78 -15.66 -16.29 15.21
CA ARG A 78 -15.61 -16.13 16.68
C ARG A 78 -14.69 -14.98 17.09
N PHE A 79 -13.60 -14.80 16.35
CA PHE A 79 -12.59 -13.79 16.60
C PHE A 79 -12.41 -12.92 15.36
N LEU A 80 -12.13 -11.64 15.57
CA LEU A 80 -11.85 -10.67 14.53
C LEU A 80 -10.52 -9.98 14.83
N PHE A 81 -9.56 -10.11 13.93
CA PHE A 81 -8.29 -9.41 13.98
C PHE A 81 -8.25 -8.38 12.86
N LEU A 82 -8.11 -7.09 13.21
CA LEU A 82 -8.06 -6.01 12.24
C LEU A 82 -6.60 -5.67 11.92
N ALA A 83 -6.15 -6.09 10.74
CA ALA A 83 -4.81 -5.81 10.21
C ALA A 83 -4.88 -4.90 8.96
N ASN A 84 -5.73 -3.87 9.01
CA ASN A 84 -6.04 -2.97 7.89
C ASN A 84 -5.02 -1.85 7.66
N GLY A 85 -3.97 -1.76 8.49
CA GLY A 85 -2.85 -0.81 8.32
C GLY A 85 -3.16 0.61 8.82
N SER A 86 -2.16 1.27 9.41
CA SER A 86 -2.30 2.64 9.96
C SER A 86 -2.13 3.76 8.93
N LEU A 87 -1.59 3.45 7.74
CA LEU A 87 -1.30 4.39 6.66
C LEU A 87 -1.92 3.93 5.32
N SER A 88 -3.05 3.20 5.40
CA SER A 88 -3.71 2.58 4.25
C SER A 88 -4.87 3.39 3.68
N SER A 89 -5.40 4.37 4.41
CA SER A 89 -6.44 5.28 3.90
C SER A 89 -5.81 6.60 3.46
N PRO A 90 -5.79 6.94 2.16
CA PRO A 90 -5.20 8.19 1.69
C PRO A 90 -6.07 9.40 2.06
N THR A 91 -5.44 10.49 2.49
CA THR A 91 -6.11 11.78 2.65
C THR A 91 -6.04 12.54 1.33
N ILE A 92 -7.17 12.63 0.63
CA ILE A 92 -7.25 13.41 -0.61
C ILE A 92 -7.30 14.91 -0.28
N PRO A 93 -6.40 15.74 -0.83
CA PRO A 93 -6.38 17.17 -0.53
C PRO A 93 -7.64 17.86 -1.08
N ASN A 94 -8.31 18.64 -0.24
CA ASN A 94 -9.47 19.44 -0.63
C ASN A 94 -9.02 20.75 -1.29
N ILE A 95 -8.70 20.69 -2.59
CA ILE A 95 -8.28 21.84 -3.39
C ILE A 95 -9.45 22.29 -4.25
N ARG A 96 -9.92 23.52 -4.02
CA ARG A 96 -11.02 24.10 -4.79
C ARG A 96 -10.66 24.18 -6.28
N GLY A 97 -11.49 23.60 -7.14
CA GLY A 97 -11.30 23.64 -8.59
C GLY A 97 -10.36 22.55 -9.13
N VAL A 98 -9.88 21.63 -8.29
CA VAL A 98 -8.99 20.54 -8.71
C VAL A 98 -9.60 19.67 -9.81
N GLU A 99 -10.92 19.50 -9.80
CA GLU A 99 -11.69 18.76 -10.80
C GLU A 99 -11.63 19.39 -12.20
N LYS A 100 -11.22 20.66 -12.30
CA LYS A 100 -11.07 21.36 -13.59
C LYS A 100 -9.71 21.11 -14.23
N PHE A 101 -8.77 20.50 -13.51
CA PHE A 101 -7.47 20.15 -14.06
C PHE A 101 -7.64 19.17 -15.23
N LYS A 102 -7.03 19.50 -16.37
CA LYS A 102 -7.16 18.71 -17.61
C LYS A 102 -6.04 17.70 -17.82
N GLY A 103 -5.02 17.71 -16.96
CA GLY A 103 -3.93 16.74 -16.98
C GLY A 103 -4.24 15.52 -16.12
N ALA A 104 -3.35 14.53 -16.16
CA ALA A 104 -3.42 13.39 -15.26
C ALA A 104 -3.12 13.81 -13.81
N SER A 105 -3.94 13.35 -12.87
CA SER A 105 -3.79 13.59 -11.43
C SER A 105 -4.19 12.35 -10.65
N PHE A 106 -3.36 11.92 -9.72
CA PHE A 106 -3.62 10.77 -8.84
C PHE A 106 -2.84 10.92 -7.53
N HIS A 107 -3.25 10.18 -6.51
CA HIS A 107 -2.59 10.15 -5.21
C HIS A 107 -1.47 9.10 -5.23
N THR A 108 -0.37 9.31 -4.50
CA THR A 108 0.77 8.38 -4.49
C THR A 108 0.46 7.01 -3.87
N HIS A 109 -0.64 6.91 -3.12
CA HIS A 109 -1.19 5.63 -2.64
C HIS A 109 -1.69 4.77 -3.80
N ASP A 110 -2.36 5.40 -4.76
CA ASP A 110 -2.93 4.78 -5.97
C ASP A 110 -2.09 5.19 -7.18
N TRP A 111 -0.80 4.86 -7.13
CA TRP A 111 0.13 5.26 -8.18
C TRP A 111 -0.26 4.66 -9.54
N ASP A 112 -0.47 5.52 -10.53
CA ASP A 112 -0.71 5.07 -11.90
C ASP A 112 0.61 4.58 -12.53
N HIS A 113 0.78 3.27 -12.58
CA HIS A 113 1.95 2.62 -13.17
C HIS A 113 2.06 2.79 -14.70
N THR A 114 1.01 3.29 -15.36
CA THR A 114 1.02 3.59 -16.79
C THR A 114 1.41 5.04 -17.10
N ALA A 115 1.53 5.88 -16.07
CA ALA A 115 1.88 7.29 -16.24
C ALA A 115 3.34 7.47 -16.69
N ASP A 116 3.52 8.10 -17.86
CA ASP A 116 4.82 8.58 -18.33
C ASP A 116 5.04 10.04 -17.90
N PHE A 117 6.21 10.34 -17.34
CA PHE A 117 6.59 11.68 -16.89
C PHE A 117 7.64 12.34 -17.79
N ALA A 118 8.18 11.62 -18.78
CA ALA A 118 9.24 12.11 -19.65
C ALA A 118 8.87 13.44 -20.33
N GLY A 119 9.69 14.47 -20.12
CA GLY A 119 9.48 15.79 -20.73
C GLY A 119 8.25 16.57 -20.23
N LYS A 120 7.48 16.04 -19.26
CA LYS A 120 6.29 16.70 -18.71
C LYS A 120 6.66 17.73 -17.64
N ARG A 121 5.73 18.65 -17.37
CA ARG A 121 5.76 19.50 -16.17
C ARG A 121 4.90 18.82 -15.11
N VAL A 122 5.51 18.47 -13.99
CA VAL A 122 4.88 17.70 -12.91
C VAL A 122 4.75 18.59 -11.68
N GLY A 123 3.57 18.58 -11.07
CA GLY A 123 3.33 19.18 -9.76
C GLY A 123 3.18 18.10 -8.70
N ILE A 124 3.79 18.30 -7.53
CA ILE A 124 3.58 17.45 -6.36
C ILE A 124 3.12 18.29 -5.18
N ILE A 125 2.06 17.84 -4.52
CA ILE A 125 1.46 18.53 -3.37
C ILE A 125 1.80 17.74 -2.11
N GLY A 126 2.46 18.40 -1.16
CA GLY A 126 2.95 17.80 0.07
C GLY A 126 4.46 17.52 0.05
N THR A 127 5.06 17.49 1.23
CA THR A 127 6.52 17.41 1.45
C THR A 127 6.92 16.39 2.52
N GLY A 128 6.03 15.45 2.83
CA GLY A 128 6.34 14.31 3.70
C GLY A 128 7.29 13.30 3.04
N SER A 129 7.58 12.20 3.76
CA SER A 129 8.52 11.15 3.31
C SER A 129 8.26 10.67 1.87
N THR A 130 6.98 10.49 1.51
CA THR A 130 6.57 10.10 0.17
C THR A 130 7.08 11.07 -0.90
N ALA A 131 6.86 12.38 -0.72
CA ALA A 131 7.27 13.38 -1.69
C ALA A 131 8.80 13.51 -1.74
N THR A 132 9.46 13.49 -0.59
CA THR A 132 10.93 13.52 -0.50
C THR A 132 11.59 12.35 -1.25
N GLN A 133 10.94 11.19 -1.32
CA GLN A 133 11.39 10.05 -2.10
C GLN A 133 11.01 10.15 -3.59
N ALA A 134 9.81 10.64 -3.91
CA ALA A 134 9.31 10.71 -5.28
C ALA A 134 9.94 11.85 -6.11
N VAL A 135 10.12 13.04 -5.52
CA VAL A 135 10.63 14.23 -6.23
C VAL A 135 11.98 14.00 -6.90
N PRO A 136 13.00 13.40 -6.24
CA PRO A 136 14.29 13.15 -6.90
C PRO A 136 14.19 12.19 -8.08
N GLU A 137 13.28 11.22 -8.04
CA GLU A 137 13.07 10.29 -9.17
C GLU A 137 12.31 10.97 -10.31
N LEU A 138 11.28 11.77 -10.00
CA LEU A 138 10.54 12.57 -10.99
C LEU A 138 11.45 13.60 -11.68
N ALA A 139 12.33 14.26 -10.93
CA ALA A 139 13.24 15.28 -11.46
C ALA A 139 14.25 14.74 -12.47
N LYS A 140 14.52 13.43 -12.49
CA LYS A 140 15.40 12.79 -13.49
C LYS A 140 14.75 12.69 -14.87
N VAL A 141 13.41 12.65 -14.94
CA VAL A 141 12.67 12.33 -16.17
C VAL A 141 11.76 13.47 -16.63
N ALA A 142 11.18 14.22 -15.70
CA ALA A 142 10.32 15.36 -16.00
C ALA A 142 11.12 16.54 -16.54
N LYS A 143 10.49 17.35 -17.39
CA LYS A 143 11.06 18.63 -17.84
C LYS A 143 11.16 19.64 -16.70
N HIS A 144 10.19 19.63 -15.80
CA HIS A 144 10.15 20.51 -14.63
C HIS A 144 9.30 19.87 -13.53
N VAL A 145 9.76 19.94 -12.28
CA VAL A 145 9.01 19.51 -11.10
C VAL A 145 8.75 20.72 -10.22
N THR A 146 7.47 21.00 -9.93
CA THR A 146 7.05 22.03 -8.98
C THR A 146 6.57 21.36 -7.71
N VAL A 147 7.18 21.72 -6.58
CA VAL A 147 6.78 21.25 -5.24
C VAL A 147 5.90 22.30 -4.58
N PHE A 148 4.71 21.91 -4.15
CA PHE A 148 3.80 22.74 -3.36
C PHE A 148 3.88 22.31 -1.89
N GLN A 149 4.54 23.14 -1.08
CA GLN A 149 4.79 22.93 0.35
C GLN A 149 3.81 23.71 1.21
#